data_AF-A0A957NHL7-F1
#
_entry.id   AF-A0A957NHL7-F1
#
_cell.length_a   1.000
_cell.length_b   1.000
_cell.length_c   1.000
_cell.angle_alpha   90.00
_cell.angle_beta   90.00
_cell.angle_gamma   90.00
#
_symmetry.space_group_name_H-M   'P 1'
#
loop_
_entity.id
_entity.type
_entity.pdbx_description
1 polymer ?
#
loop_
_entity_poly.entity_id
_entity_poly.type
_entity_poly.pdbx_seq_one_letter_code
_entity_poly.pdbx_strand_id
1 'polypeptide(L)'
;MSAVLPEAQQRPTRPEASSLNSRLERGMAFVSRHWLGFANGFWALFLFGAFLAPLFMALGWGGPAAVLYKIYSFTCHQLPERSFFLFGPQHSFTMYELGPLLAAGADGSDLLRLREFVGTPELGWKLGFSDRMVAMYGGALAAGLVYGWLRRRGSVKPFPLWLLLLLVIPMALDGTTHLISDLGFGWRETNAWAYRLFGNQPADFYSGTTFGTLNSTLRLLTGTLFGFGMMFFAYPYMDYGFEDLAQEVEHNRQLRVAHQPPGELHG
;
A
#
# COMPACT_ATOMS: atom_id res chain seq x y z
N MET A 1 -77.43 -9.62 -14.75
CA MET A 1 -76.31 -9.20 -13.89
C MET A 1 -75.05 -9.86 -14.44
N SER A 2 -74.36 -9.19 -15.38
CA SER A 2 -73.08 -9.66 -15.92
C SER A 2 -71.95 -9.08 -15.09
N ALA A 3 -71.11 -9.94 -14.54
CA ALA A 3 -69.91 -9.58 -13.79
C ALA A 3 -68.83 -9.06 -14.75
N VAL A 4 -68.36 -7.84 -14.51
CA VAL A 4 -67.17 -7.26 -15.15
C VAL A 4 -65.97 -7.69 -14.31
N LEU A 5 -65.06 -8.46 -14.89
CA LEU A 5 -63.74 -8.76 -14.30
C LEU A 5 -62.81 -7.55 -14.53
N PRO A 6 -61.98 -7.16 -13.55
CA PRO A 6 -61.08 -6.03 -13.72
C PRO A 6 -59.88 -6.39 -14.60
N GLU A 7 -59.55 -5.43 -15.46
CA GLU A 7 -58.46 -5.40 -16.42
C GLU A 7 -57.10 -5.60 -15.72
N ALA A 8 -56.32 -6.59 -16.17
CA ALA A 8 -54.99 -6.86 -15.66
C ALA A 8 -54.07 -5.68 -15.97
N GLN A 9 -53.68 -4.96 -14.93
CA GLN A 9 -52.76 -3.82 -15.00
C GLN A 9 -51.37 -4.31 -15.42
N GLN A 10 -51.06 -4.24 -16.72
CA GLN A 10 -49.72 -4.48 -17.25
C GLN A 10 -48.75 -3.45 -16.64
N ARG A 11 -47.89 -3.90 -15.72
CA ARG A 11 -46.74 -3.11 -15.29
C ARG A 11 -45.81 -2.94 -16.50
N PRO A 12 -45.39 -1.72 -16.86
CA PRO A 12 -44.44 -1.54 -17.93
C PRO A 12 -43.11 -2.19 -17.54
N THR A 13 -42.71 -3.22 -18.28
CA THR A 13 -41.35 -3.75 -18.24
C THR A 13 -40.43 -2.67 -18.80
N ARG A 14 -39.55 -2.10 -17.97
CA ARG A 14 -38.52 -1.15 -18.44
C ARG A 14 -37.28 -1.95 -18.90
N PRO A 15 -37.04 -2.11 -20.21
CA PRO A 15 -35.87 -2.83 -20.74
C PRO A 15 -34.53 -2.17 -20.37
N GLU A 16 -34.49 -0.86 -20.05
CA GLU A 16 -33.26 -0.20 -19.60
C GLU A 16 -32.77 -0.71 -18.23
N ALA A 17 -33.68 -1.00 -17.31
CA ALA A 17 -33.33 -1.48 -15.97
C ALA A 17 -32.72 -2.90 -16.01
N SER A 18 -33.18 -3.76 -16.93
CA SER A 18 -32.65 -5.12 -17.07
C SER A 18 -31.24 -5.15 -17.70
N SER A 19 -30.97 -4.25 -18.64
CA SER A 19 -29.66 -4.15 -19.30
C SER A 19 -28.59 -3.54 -18.39
N LEU A 20 -28.93 -2.52 -17.60
CA LEU A 20 -28.05 -1.90 -16.60
C LEU A 20 -27.69 -2.92 -15.51
N ASN A 21 -28.67 -3.66 -14.99
CA ASN A 21 -28.44 -4.72 -14.00
C ASN A 21 -27.50 -5.81 -14.55
N SER A 22 -27.65 -6.18 -15.84
CA SER A 22 -26.75 -7.16 -16.46
C SER A 22 -25.31 -6.66 -16.61
N ARG A 23 -25.10 -5.36 -16.85
CA ARG A 23 -23.77 -4.76 -16.95
C ARG A 23 -23.10 -4.69 -15.59
N LEU A 24 -23.86 -4.31 -14.55
CA LEU A 24 -23.40 -4.28 -13.17
C LEU A 24 -23.03 -5.67 -12.67
N GLU A 25 -23.85 -6.68 -12.91
CA GLU A 25 -23.53 -8.08 -12.57
C GLU A 25 -22.26 -8.58 -13.25
N ARG A 26 -22.09 -8.32 -14.56
CA ARG A 26 -20.85 -8.66 -15.27
C ARG A 26 -19.65 -7.92 -14.68
N GLY A 27 -19.81 -6.66 -14.32
CA GLY A 27 -18.78 -5.86 -13.65
C GLY A 27 -18.40 -6.43 -12.29
N MET A 28 -19.38 -6.76 -11.44
CA MET A 28 -19.16 -7.38 -10.14
C MET A 28 -18.46 -8.73 -10.28
N ALA A 29 -18.94 -9.60 -11.17
CA ALA A 29 -18.29 -10.88 -11.44
C ALA A 29 -16.84 -10.70 -11.94
N PHE A 30 -16.58 -9.70 -12.78
CA PHE A 30 -15.24 -9.39 -13.25
C PHE A 30 -14.32 -8.94 -12.10
N VAL A 31 -14.79 -7.99 -11.26
CA VAL A 31 -14.02 -7.51 -10.11
C VAL A 31 -13.75 -8.63 -9.12
N SER A 32 -14.76 -9.43 -8.78
CA SER A 32 -14.60 -10.56 -7.87
C SER A 32 -13.62 -11.60 -8.41
N ARG A 33 -13.65 -11.91 -9.71
CA ARG A 33 -12.70 -12.87 -10.30
C ARG A 33 -11.28 -12.34 -10.43
N HIS A 34 -11.10 -11.02 -10.55
CA HIS A 34 -9.79 -10.37 -10.74
C HIS A 34 -9.33 -9.58 -9.52
N TRP A 35 -9.95 -9.79 -8.35
CA TRP A 35 -9.73 -9.00 -7.14
C TRP A 35 -8.24 -8.93 -6.77
N LEU A 36 -7.50 -10.03 -6.91
CA LEU A 36 -6.08 -10.09 -6.59
C LEU A 36 -5.23 -9.22 -7.54
N GLY A 37 -5.62 -9.15 -8.81
CA GLY A 37 -5.00 -8.27 -9.79
C GLY A 37 -5.20 -6.80 -9.41
N PHE A 38 -6.41 -6.44 -8.97
CA PHE A 38 -6.70 -5.10 -8.46
C PHE A 38 -5.94 -4.78 -7.17
N ALA A 39 -5.87 -5.71 -6.21
CA ALA A 39 -5.14 -5.53 -4.97
C ALA A 39 -3.63 -5.34 -5.21
N ASN A 40 -3.02 -6.19 -6.04
CA ASN A 40 -1.61 -6.06 -6.41
C ASN A 40 -1.36 -4.80 -7.24
N GLY A 41 -2.27 -4.46 -8.15
CA GLY A 41 -2.22 -3.23 -8.94
C GLY A 41 -2.28 -1.97 -8.06
N PHE A 42 -3.11 -1.98 -7.02
CA PHE A 42 -3.16 -0.91 -6.02
C PHE A 42 -1.82 -0.77 -5.29
N TRP A 43 -1.25 -1.85 -4.74
CA TRP A 43 0.03 -1.77 -4.05
C TRP A 43 1.18 -1.37 -4.97
N ALA A 44 1.21 -1.86 -6.21
CA ALA A 44 2.19 -1.45 -7.21
C ALA A 44 2.05 0.04 -7.54
N LEU A 45 0.84 0.52 -7.84
CA LEU A 45 0.60 1.93 -8.12
C LEU A 45 0.97 2.81 -6.93
N PHE A 46 0.62 2.40 -5.71
CA PHE A 46 0.92 3.16 -4.50
C PHE A 46 2.42 3.18 -4.19
N LEU A 47 3.13 2.07 -4.38
CA LEU A 47 4.58 1.99 -4.20
C LEU A 47 5.32 2.81 -5.26
N PHE A 48 5.09 2.52 -6.55
CA PHE A 48 5.82 3.15 -7.65
C PHE A 48 5.38 4.59 -7.90
N GLY A 49 4.15 4.97 -7.53
CA GLY A 49 3.70 6.36 -7.55
C GLY A 49 4.57 7.27 -6.68
N ALA A 50 5.15 6.76 -5.58
CA ALA A 50 6.04 7.54 -4.73
C ALA A 50 7.41 7.81 -5.38
N PHE A 51 7.82 6.99 -6.36
CA PHE A 51 9.02 7.19 -7.18
C PHE A 51 8.79 8.22 -8.28
N LEU A 52 7.54 8.50 -8.66
CA LEU A 52 7.23 9.55 -9.63
C LEU A 52 7.49 10.95 -9.06
N ALA A 53 7.42 11.14 -7.74
CA ALA A 53 7.68 12.44 -7.11
C ALA A 53 9.11 12.94 -7.38
N PRO A 54 10.19 12.20 -7.04
CA PRO A 54 11.54 12.64 -7.37
C PRO A 54 11.82 12.64 -8.88
N LEU A 55 11.15 11.79 -9.67
CA LEU A 55 11.26 11.82 -11.13
C LEU A 55 10.73 13.14 -11.71
N PHE A 56 9.56 13.59 -11.26
CA PHE A 56 8.99 14.87 -11.66
C PHE A 56 9.86 16.04 -11.22
N MET A 57 10.44 15.99 -10.03
CA MET A 57 11.42 17.00 -9.61
C MET A 57 12.64 17.04 -10.53
N ALA A 58 13.20 15.87 -10.90
CA ALA A 58 14.33 15.77 -11.81
C ALA A 58 14.00 16.28 -13.23
N LEU A 59 12.76 16.17 -13.67
CA LEU A 59 12.27 16.71 -14.95
C LEU A 59 11.87 18.20 -14.89
N GLY A 60 11.99 18.85 -13.73
CA GLY A 60 11.56 20.24 -13.51
C GLY A 60 10.04 20.42 -13.35
N TRP A 61 9.28 19.33 -13.20
CA TRP A 61 7.83 19.34 -13.04
C TRP A 61 7.42 19.52 -11.56
N GLY A 62 7.78 20.67 -10.99
CA GLY A 62 7.56 20.97 -9.57
C GLY A 62 6.08 20.92 -9.13
N GLY A 63 5.16 21.37 -9.99
CA GLY A 63 3.71 21.32 -9.70
C GLY A 63 3.17 19.89 -9.51
N PRO A 64 3.32 19.01 -10.51
CA PRO A 64 2.97 17.59 -10.38
C PRO A 64 3.67 16.88 -9.21
N ALA A 65 4.97 17.16 -8.99
CA ALA A 65 5.70 16.61 -7.86
C ALA A 65 5.09 17.02 -6.52
N ALA A 66 4.74 18.29 -6.34
CA ALA A 66 4.12 18.81 -5.12
C ALA A 66 2.77 18.14 -4.82
N VAL A 67 1.98 17.83 -5.85
CA VAL A 67 0.73 17.06 -5.68
C VAL A 67 1.03 15.66 -5.13
N LEU A 68 2.03 14.96 -5.68
CA LEU A 68 2.41 13.64 -5.18
C LEU A 68 2.93 13.71 -3.73
N TYR A 69 3.83 14.64 -3.42
CA TYR A 69 4.29 14.83 -2.03
C TYR A 69 3.12 15.10 -1.09
N LYS A 70 2.14 15.90 -1.48
CA LYS A 70 0.93 16.15 -0.67
C LYS A 70 0.03 14.93 -0.53
N ILE A 71 -0.13 14.10 -1.56
CA ILE A 71 -0.92 12.86 -1.44
C ILE A 71 -0.26 11.92 -0.43
N TYR A 72 1.04 11.69 -0.56
CA TYR A 72 1.75 10.78 0.35
C TYR A 72 1.94 11.37 1.75
N SER A 73 1.85 12.69 1.95
CA SER A 73 2.00 13.33 3.26
C SER A 73 0.94 12.89 4.28
N PHE A 74 -0.22 12.43 3.80
CA PHE A 74 -1.29 11.88 4.65
C PHE A 74 -0.98 10.50 5.21
N THR A 75 -0.08 9.76 4.56
CA THR A 75 0.28 8.38 4.95
C THR A 75 1.67 8.31 5.59
N CYS A 76 2.54 9.27 5.27
CA CYS A 76 3.90 9.32 5.75
C CYS A 76 4.27 10.74 6.21
N HIS A 77 4.99 10.82 7.31
CA HIS A 77 5.63 12.05 7.79
C HIS A 77 6.71 12.61 6.83
N GLN A 78 7.27 11.82 5.91
CA GLN A 78 8.20 12.25 4.86
C GLN A 78 9.46 12.97 5.36
N LEU A 79 9.98 12.59 6.53
CA LEU A 79 11.25 13.16 6.98
C LEU A 79 12.39 12.81 6.00
N PRO A 80 13.21 13.80 5.59
CA PRO A 80 14.24 13.62 4.57
C PRO A 80 15.35 12.67 5.00
N GLU A 81 15.83 12.74 6.24
CA GLU A 81 16.86 11.85 6.81
C GLU A 81 16.40 10.38 6.95
N ARG A 82 15.17 10.11 6.53
CA ARG A 82 14.45 8.86 6.64
C ARG A 82 13.94 8.35 5.29
N SER A 83 14.29 9.02 4.21
CA SER A 83 13.82 8.73 2.86
C SER A 83 15.00 8.43 1.92
N PHE A 84 14.69 7.77 0.81
CA PHE A 84 15.67 7.60 -0.27
C PHE A 84 15.64 8.83 -1.17
N PHE A 85 16.82 9.29 -1.53
CA PHE A 85 17.06 10.32 -2.53
C PHE A 85 17.46 9.67 -3.85
N LEU A 86 16.82 10.13 -4.93
CA LEU A 86 17.09 9.69 -6.29
C LEU A 86 17.55 10.90 -7.12
N PHE A 87 18.26 10.62 -8.21
CA PHE A 87 18.72 11.65 -9.16
C PHE A 87 19.72 12.64 -8.56
N GLY A 88 20.49 12.20 -7.56
CA GLY A 88 21.69 12.91 -7.12
C GLY A 88 22.84 12.77 -8.12
N PRO A 89 24.06 13.21 -7.78
CA PRO A 89 25.24 13.12 -8.64
C PRO A 89 25.41 11.70 -9.19
N GLN A 90 25.64 11.58 -10.50
CA GLN A 90 25.74 10.29 -11.22
C GLN A 90 24.46 9.43 -11.14
N HIS A 91 23.29 10.05 -10.95
CA HIS A 91 22.00 9.36 -10.74
C HIS A 91 22.03 8.41 -9.53
N SER A 92 22.73 8.80 -8.48
CA SER A 92 22.85 7.99 -7.27
C SER A 92 21.48 7.77 -6.60
N PHE A 93 21.36 6.60 -5.98
CA PHE A 93 20.32 6.26 -5.03
C PHE A 93 20.96 6.28 -3.64
N THR A 94 20.53 7.20 -2.77
CA THR A 94 21.29 7.55 -1.56
C THR A 94 20.37 7.87 -0.39
N MET A 95 20.90 7.77 0.82
CA MET A 95 20.29 8.30 2.05
C MET A 95 21.28 9.28 2.67
N TYR A 96 20.77 10.28 3.37
CA TYR A 96 21.59 11.28 4.02
C TYR A 96 21.29 11.33 5.51
N GLU A 97 22.33 11.47 6.32
CA GLU A 97 22.18 11.89 7.71
C GLU A 97 21.66 13.33 7.78
N LEU A 98 21.16 13.73 8.96
CA LEU A 98 20.57 15.07 9.15
C LEU A 98 21.55 16.22 8.84
N GLY A 99 22.82 16.10 9.23
CA GLY A 99 23.82 17.16 9.05
C GLY A 99 23.96 17.68 7.60
N PRO A 100 24.24 16.80 6.61
CA PRO A 100 24.27 17.19 5.20
C PRO A 100 22.97 17.82 4.68
N LEU A 101 21.81 17.37 5.16
CA LEU A 101 20.51 17.92 4.77
C LEU A 101 20.35 19.36 5.28
N LEU A 102 20.71 19.62 6.54
CA LEU A 102 20.72 20.98 7.10
C LEU A 102 21.70 21.89 6.37
N ALA A 103 22.88 21.39 6.03
CA ALA A 103 23.87 22.13 5.25
C ALA A 103 23.37 22.48 3.84
N ALA A 104 22.49 21.66 3.27
CA ALA A 104 21.82 21.90 1.99
C ALA A 104 20.55 22.77 2.10
N GLY A 105 20.24 23.30 3.29
CA GLY A 105 19.14 24.24 3.50
C GLY A 105 17.85 23.62 4.05
N ALA A 106 17.88 22.39 4.57
CA ALA A 106 16.76 21.86 5.34
C ALA A 106 16.59 22.63 6.66
N ASP A 107 15.36 22.89 7.07
CA ASP A 107 15.03 23.54 8.33
C ASP A 107 14.82 22.48 9.43
N GLY A 108 15.79 22.38 10.34
CA GLY A 108 15.76 21.45 11.47
C GLY A 108 15.12 22.01 12.75
N SER A 109 14.45 23.16 12.70
CA SER A 109 13.83 23.78 13.89
C SER A 109 12.72 22.93 14.50
N ASP A 110 11.95 22.23 13.67
CA ASP A 110 10.97 21.22 14.07
C ASP A 110 10.72 20.19 12.95
N LEU A 111 10.03 19.09 13.28
CA LEU A 111 9.77 17.99 12.34
C LEU A 111 8.82 18.36 11.18
N LEU A 112 7.91 19.31 11.39
CA LEU A 112 6.97 19.79 10.36
C LEU A 112 7.68 20.67 9.34
N ARG A 113 8.68 21.46 9.75
CA ARG A 113 9.57 22.20 8.86
C ARG A 113 10.55 21.27 8.15
N LEU A 114 11.14 20.32 8.87
CA LEU A 114 12.12 19.40 8.31
C LEU A 114 11.53 18.55 7.17
N ARG A 115 10.27 18.11 7.30
CA ARG A 115 9.59 17.36 6.22
C ARG A 115 9.33 18.19 4.96
N GLU A 116 9.39 19.53 4.99
CA GLU A 116 9.22 20.37 3.80
C GLU A 116 10.42 20.27 2.86
N PHE A 117 11.60 19.87 3.36
CA PHE A 117 12.79 19.72 2.54
C PHE A 117 12.63 18.55 1.55
N VAL A 118 12.48 18.85 0.27
CA VAL A 118 12.28 17.85 -0.81
C VAL A 118 13.62 17.37 -1.40
N GLY A 119 14.64 18.22 -1.43
CA GLY A 119 15.96 17.92 -1.97
C GLY A 119 16.58 19.10 -2.71
N THR A 120 17.68 18.84 -3.41
CA THR A 120 18.39 19.82 -4.27
C THR A 120 18.98 19.08 -5.47
N PRO A 121 19.41 19.77 -6.55
CA PRO A 121 20.13 19.13 -7.65
C PRO A 121 21.40 18.37 -7.21
N GLU A 122 22.05 18.81 -6.14
CA GLU A 122 23.30 18.23 -5.61
C GLU A 122 23.07 16.99 -4.73
N LEU A 123 21.90 16.88 -4.09
CA LEU A 123 21.53 15.72 -3.28
C LEU A 123 20.55 14.77 -4.00
N GLY A 124 19.94 15.24 -5.09
CA GLY A 124 18.76 14.63 -5.66
C GLY A 124 17.50 14.96 -4.87
N TRP A 125 16.45 14.19 -5.12
CA TRP A 125 15.11 14.42 -4.60
C TRP A 125 14.62 13.22 -3.81
N LYS A 126 14.03 13.46 -2.64
CA LYS A 126 13.51 12.39 -1.78
C LYS A 126 12.27 11.72 -2.38
N LEU A 127 12.02 10.47 -2.04
CA LEU A 127 10.76 9.79 -2.39
C LEU A 127 9.55 10.46 -1.74
N GLY A 128 8.36 10.17 -2.28
CA GLY A 128 7.09 10.55 -1.67
C GLY A 128 6.87 10.02 -0.25
N PHE A 129 7.71 9.13 0.28
CA PHE A 129 7.60 8.61 1.65
C PHE A 129 8.95 8.08 2.15
N SER A 130 8.98 7.54 3.37
CA SER A 130 10.17 7.00 4.00
C SER A 130 10.58 5.61 3.46
N ASP A 131 11.83 5.23 3.72
CA ASP A 131 12.36 3.89 3.45
C ASP A 131 11.50 2.74 4.05
N ARG A 132 10.90 2.94 5.23
CA ARG A 132 10.03 1.98 5.93
C ARG A 132 8.77 1.77 5.13
N MET A 133 8.21 2.84 4.57
CA MET A 133 7.00 2.75 3.75
C MET A 133 7.31 2.02 2.44
N VAL A 134 8.48 2.27 1.83
CA VAL A 134 8.97 1.47 0.68
C VAL A 134 9.02 -0.01 1.05
N ALA A 135 9.63 -0.36 2.18
CA ALA A 135 9.72 -1.73 2.65
C ALA A 135 8.34 -2.35 2.96
N MET A 136 7.45 -1.58 3.59
CA MET A 136 6.11 -2.02 3.96
C MET A 136 5.25 -2.35 2.74
N TYR A 137 5.17 -1.43 1.79
CA TYR A 137 4.37 -1.68 0.57
C TYR A 137 5.08 -2.61 -0.41
N GLY A 138 6.41 -2.61 -0.43
CA GLY A 138 7.21 -3.61 -1.15
C GLY A 138 6.95 -5.02 -0.62
N GLY A 139 6.91 -5.20 0.70
CA GLY A 139 6.55 -6.45 1.36
C GLY A 139 5.11 -6.87 1.06
N ALA A 140 4.17 -5.93 1.07
CA ALA A 140 2.77 -6.21 0.71
C ALA A 140 2.61 -6.64 -0.75
N LEU A 141 3.25 -5.93 -1.68
CA LEU A 141 3.26 -6.30 -3.11
C LEU A 141 3.93 -7.65 -3.32
N ALA A 142 5.09 -7.90 -2.72
CA ALA A 142 5.79 -9.18 -2.79
C ALA A 142 4.91 -10.32 -2.27
N ALA A 143 4.27 -10.13 -1.11
CA ALA A 143 3.35 -11.11 -0.57
C ALA A 143 2.18 -11.39 -1.51
N GLY A 144 1.60 -10.36 -2.12
CA GLY A 144 0.51 -10.52 -3.06
C GLY A 144 0.91 -11.26 -4.34
N LEU A 145 2.14 -11.06 -4.83
CA LEU A 145 2.69 -11.83 -5.96
C LEU A 145 2.96 -13.29 -5.59
N VAL A 146 3.58 -13.53 -4.41
CA VAL A 146 3.82 -14.89 -3.91
C VAL A 146 2.50 -15.62 -3.66
N TYR A 147 1.53 -14.96 -3.03
CA TYR A 147 0.18 -15.48 -2.82
C TYR A 147 -0.48 -15.85 -4.15
N GLY A 148 -0.43 -14.96 -5.15
CA GLY A 148 -0.95 -15.23 -6.50
C GLY A 148 -0.28 -16.42 -7.21
N TRP A 149 0.99 -16.67 -6.94
CA TRP A 149 1.68 -17.86 -7.41
C TRP A 149 1.27 -19.12 -6.63
N LEU A 150 1.18 -19.05 -5.31
CA LEU A 150 0.80 -20.18 -4.45
C LEU A 150 -0.65 -20.62 -4.65
N ARG A 151 -1.61 -19.69 -4.74
CA ARG A 151 -3.04 -20.01 -4.93
C ARG A 151 -3.32 -20.79 -6.22
N ARG A 152 -2.49 -20.61 -7.24
CA ARG A 152 -2.58 -21.37 -8.50
C ARG A 152 -2.16 -22.83 -8.34
N ARG A 153 -1.47 -23.17 -7.25
CA ARG A 153 -0.98 -24.52 -6.92
C ARG A 153 -1.86 -25.23 -5.89
N GLY A 154 -2.80 -24.52 -5.27
CA GLY A 154 -3.71 -25.07 -4.27
C GLY A 154 -4.22 -24.01 -3.30
N SER A 155 -5.05 -24.45 -2.34
CA SER A 155 -5.61 -23.56 -1.32
C SER A 155 -4.52 -23.08 -0.35
N VAL A 156 -4.41 -21.77 -0.20
CA VAL A 156 -3.49 -21.13 0.74
C VAL A 156 -4.26 -20.74 1.99
N LYS A 157 -3.81 -21.21 3.15
CA LYS A 157 -4.42 -20.85 4.44
C LYS A 157 -3.88 -19.50 4.94
N PRO A 158 -4.70 -18.70 5.64
CA PRO A 158 -4.21 -17.50 6.32
C PRO A 158 -3.13 -17.86 7.33
N PHE A 159 -2.18 -16.96 7.51
CA PHE A 159 -1.27 -17.08 8.65
C PHE A 159 -2.08 -17.13 9.95
N PRO A 160 -1.71 -18.01 10.91
CA PRO A 160 -2.34 -18.00 12.22
C PRO A 160 -2.02 -16.68 12.94
N LEU A 161 -2.90 -16.23 13.82
CA LEU A 161 -2.78 -14.93 14.50
C LEU A 161 -1.42 -14.75 15.20
N TRP A 162 -0.87 -15.79 15.83
CA TRP A 162 0.44 -15.70 16.48
C TRP A 162 1.57 -15.38 15.49
N LEU A 163 1.51 -15.89 14.26
CA LEU A 163 2.52 -15.62 13.24
C LEU A 163 2.34 -14.21 12.68
N LEU A 164 1.10 -13.76 12.51
CA LEU A 164 0.82 -12.35 12.20
C LEU A 164 1.43 -11.44 13.27
N LEU A 165 1.16 -11.72 14.56
CA LEU A 165 1.70 -10.93 15.67
C LEU A 165 3.23 -10.94 15.67
N LEU A 166 3.86 -12.09 15.41
CA LEU A 166 5.33 -12.20 15.29
C LEU A 166 5.89 -11.29 14.18
N LEU A 167 5.17 -11.11 13.07
CA LEU A 167 5.60 -10.28 11.94
C LEU A 167 5.25 -8.80 12.12
N VAL A 168 4.21 -8.48 12.87
CA VAL A 168 3.71 -7.11 13.09
C VAL A 168 4.36 -6.42 14.28
N ILE A 169 4.52 -7.13 15.41
CA ILE A 169 5.06 -6.58 16.66
C ILE A 169 6.43 -5.91 16.46
N PRO A 170 7.40 -6.49 15.71
CA PRO A 170 8.67 -5.83 15.47
C PRO A 170 8.53 -4.44 14.87
N MET A 171 7.61 -4.23 13.91
CA MET A 171 7.37 -2.91 13.32
C MET A 171 6.67 -1.97 14.30
N ALA A 172 5.75 -2.48 15.13
CA ALA A 172 5.10 -1.67 16.16
C ALA A 172 6.10 -1.16 17.21
N LEU A 173 7.00 -2.03 17.69
CA LEU A 173 8.11 -1.64 18.56
C LEU A 173 9.06 -0.68 17.84
N ASP A 174 9.36 -0.95 16.57
CA ASP A 174 10.23 -0.11 15.74
C ASP A 174 9.68 1.31 15.58
N GLY A 175 8.38 1.44 15.28
CA GLY A 175 7.68 2.73 15.17
C GLY A 175 7.57 3.46 16.50
N THR A 176 7.22 2.74 17.56
CA THR A 176 7.00 3.34 18.88
C THR A 176 8.30 3.91 19.45
N THR A 177 9.40 3.18 19.32
CA THR A 177 10.71 3.66 19.80
C THR A 177 11.29 4.78 18.94
N HIS A 178 10.96 4.85 17.64
CA HIS A 178 11.22 6.05 16.82
C HIS A 178 10.40 7.25 17.30
N LEU A 179 9.10 7.07 17.54
CA LEU A 179 8.23 8.14 18.05
C LEU A 179 8.75 8.67 19.39
N ILE A 180 9.19 7.80 20.29
CA ILE A 180 9.81 8.21 21.56
C ILE A 180 11.07 9.04 21.31
N SER A 181 11.92 8.64 20.35
CA SER A 181 13.10 9.44 19.98
C SER A 181 12.71 10.81 19.43
N ASP A 182 11.67 10.87 18.59
CA ASP A 182 11.17 12.09 17.94
C ASP A 182 10.52 13.07 18.95
N LEU A 183 10.04 12.55 20.09
CA LEU A 183 9.56 13.35 21.22
C LEU A 183 10.69 13.90 22.11
N GLY A 184 11.96 13.69 21.74
CA GLY A 184 13.13 14.25 22.43
C GLY A 184 13.73 13.35 23.53
N PHE A 185 13.30 12.08 23.64
CA PHE A 185 13.85 11.16 24.63
C PHE A 185 15.13 10.43 24.17
N GLY A 186 15.57 10.64 22.92
CA GLY A 186 16.87 10.17 22.42
C GLY A 186 17.11 8.65 22.44
N TRP A 187 16.06 7.82 22.60
CA TRP A 187 16.20 6.36 22.76
C TRP A 187 17.01 5.70 21.62
N ARG A 188 16.88 6.23 20.40
CA ARG A 188 17.52 5.69 19.18
C ARG A 188 18.76 6.46 18.72
N GLU A 189 19.21 7.46 19.49
CA GLU A 189 20.42 8.22 19.15
C GLU A 189 21.67 7.38 19.30
N THR A 190 21.73 6.52 20.32
CA THR A 190 22.90 5.68 20.59
C THR A 190 22.64 4.20 20.39
N ASN A 191 21.36 3.78 20.40
CA ASN A 191 20.94 2.37 20.40
C ASN A 191 21.77 1.47 21.34
N ALA A 192 22.15 1.99 22.52
CA ALA A 192 23.03 1.29 23.46
C ALA A 192 22.52 -0.10 23.88
N TRP A 193 21.19 -0.31 23.84
CA TRP A 193 20.55 -1.61 24.07
C TRP A 193 21.06 -2.70 23.11
N ALA A 194 21.39 -2.33 21.88
CA ALA A 194 21.77 -3.25 20.80
C ALA A 194 23.22 -3.73 20.92
N TYR A 195 24.06 -3.05 21.71
CA TYR A 195 25.45 -3.48 21.95
C TYR A 195 25.51 -4.90 22.55
N ARG A 196 24.54 -5.25 23.39
CA ARG A 196 24.42 -6.59 23.98
C ARG A 196 24.15 -7.70 22.95
N LEU A 197 23.64 -7.34 21.78
CA LEU A 197 23.27 -8.28 20.72
C LEU A 197 24.32 -8.33 19.61
N PHE A 198 24.88 -7.18 19.24
CA PHE A 198 25.76 -7.06 18.06
C PHE A 198 27.24 -6.84 18.39
N GLY A 199 27.60 -6.65 19.66
CA GLY A 199 28.99 -6.51 20.10
C GLY A 199 29.66 -5.22 19.63
N ASN A 200 30.94 -5.27 19.31
CA ASN A 200 31.68 -4.11 18.81
C ASN A 200 31.44 -3.94 17.31
N GLN A 201 30.81 -2.83 16.91
CA GLN A 201 30.54 -2.45 15.52
C GLN A 201 31.09 -1.04 15.25
N PRO A 202 31.25 -0.63 13.99
CA PRO A 202 31.54 0.76 13.64
C PRO A 202 30.58 1.74 14.34
N ALA A 203 31.07 2.92 14.73
CA ALA A 203 30.30 3.84 15.57
C ALA A 203 28.99 4.32 14.91
N ASP A 204 29.00 4.47 13.58
CA ASP A 204 27.87 4.85 12.74
C ASP A 204 26.80 3.76 12.62
N PHE A 205 27.15 2.48 12.86
CA PHE A 205 26.18 1.39 12.86
C PHE A 205 25.03 1.64 13.83
N TYR A 206 25.30 2.16 15.03
CA TYR A 206 24.27 2.30 16.06
C TYR A 206 23.45 3.57 15.96
N SER A 207 24.02 4.68 15.51
CA SER A 207 23.37 6.01 15.61
C SER A 207 22.87 6.55 14.27
N GLY A 208 23.34 6.01 13.15
CA GLY A 208 23.01 6.54 11.83
C GLY A 208 21.58 6.23 11.37
N THR A 209 21.21 6.89 10.28
CA THR A 209 19.94 6.74 9.56
C THR A 209 20.11 6.23 8.13
N THR A 210 21.35 6.20 7.65
CA THR A 210 21.72 5.78 6.30
C THR A 210 21.80 4.25 6.12
N PHE A 211 22.01 3.80 4.88
CA PHE A 211 22.13 2.38 4.55
C PHE A 211 23.19 1.67 5.40
N GLY A 212 22.86 0.48 5.90
CA GLY A 212 23.75 -0.34 6.72
C GLY A 212 23.73 0.00 8.21
N THR A 213 23.12 1.12 8.60
CA THR A 213 22.92 1.46 10.02
C THR A 213 21.82 0.58 10.62
N LEU A 214 21.84 0.41 11.94
CA LEU A 214 20.86 -0.37 12.68
C LEU A 214 19.44 0.20 12.50
N ASN A 215 19.27 1.52 12.60
CA ASN A 215 17.96 2.15 12.44
C ASN A 215 17.40 1.92 11.03
N SER A 216 18.20 2.14 9.98
CA SER A 216 17.77 1.86 8.60
C SER A 216 17.44 0.38 8.42
N THR A 217 18.27 -0.52 8.95
CA THR A 217 18.08 -1.97 8.81
C THR A 217 16.79 -2.43 9.48
N LEU A 218 16.52 -1.97 10.71
CA LEU A 218 15.29 -2.29 11.43
C LEU A 218 14.05 -1.75 10.70
N ARG A 219 14.12 -0.52 10.15
CA ARG A 219 13.01 0.08 9.39
C ARG A 219 12.68 -0.72 8.13
N LEU A 220 13.70 -1.17 7.40
CA LEU A 220 13.52 -1.98 6.19
C LEU A 220 13.05 -3.40 6.51
N LEU A 221 13.67 -4.06 7.48
CA LEU A 221 13.33 -5.43 7.84
C LEU A 221 11.93 -5.51 8.43
N THR A 222 11.63 -4.72 9.46
CA THR A 222 10.34 -4.78 10.15
C THR A 222 9.20 -4.28 9.25
N GLY A 223 9.44 -3.27 8.41
CA GLY A 223 8.49 -2.85 7.38
C GLY A 223 8.14 -3.99 6.41
N THR A 224 9.16 -4.66 5.87
CA THR A 224 8.97 -5.79 4.95
C THR A 224 8.17 -6.93 5.61
N LEU A 225 8.55 -7.31 6.83
CA LEU A 225 7.86 -8.37 7.59
C LEU A 225 6.39 -8.01 7.85
N PHE A 226 6.13 -6.77 8.26
CA PHE A 226 4.76 -6.30 8.48
C PHE A 226 3.93 -6.38 7.19
N GLY A 227 4.42 -5.78 6.10
CA GLY A 227 3.70 -5.76 4.83
C GLY A 227 3.40 -7.17 4.34
N PHE A 228 4.40 -8.05 4.41
CA PHE A 228 4.26 -9.43 3.98
C PHE A 228 3.27 -10.21 4.86
N GLY A 229 3.42 -10.12 6.19
CA GLY A 229 2.58 -10.81 7.15
C GLY A 229 1.11 -10.36 7.09
N MET A 230 0.86 -9.06 6.96
CA MET A 230 -0.50 -8.52 6.83
C MET A 230 -1.22 -9.09 5.60
N MET A 231 -0.54 -9.17 4.45
CA MET A 231 -1.18 -9.69 3.23
C MET A 231 -1.37 -11.21 3.29
N PHE A 232 -0.42 -11.98 3.81
CA PHE A 232 -0.60 -13.42 3.99
C PHE A 232 -1.63 -13.81 5.05
N PHE A 233 -1.96 -12.88 5.95
CA PHE A 233 -3.12 -13.01 6.82
C PHE A 233 -4.42 -12.66 6.08
N ALA A 234 -4.48 -11.48 5.44
CA ALA A 234 -5.71 -10.93 4.89
C ALA A 234 -6.17 -11.59 3.57
N TYR A 235 -5.25 -11.85 2.64
CA TYR A 235 -5.58 -12.28 1.28
C TYR A 235 -6.34 -13.61 1.22
N PRO A 236 -5.99 -14.65 2.01
CA PRO A 236 -6.80 -15.86 2.07
C PRO A 236 -8.26 -15.60 2.50
N TYR A 237 -8.50 -14.74 3.48
CA TYR A 237 -9.86 -14.36 3.88
C TYR A 237 -10.60 -13.60 2.78
N MET A 238 -9.91 -12.68 2.10
CA MET A 238 -10.46 -11.97 0.95
C MET A 238 -10.80 -12.92 -0.18
N ASP A 239 -9.97 -13.93 -0.45
CA ASP A 239 -10.22 -14.91 -1.51
C ASP A 239 -11.49 -15.69 -1.26
N TYR A 240 -11.71 -16.18 -0.03
CA TYR A 240 -12.98 -16.81 0.34
C TYR A 240 -14.18 -15.87 0.10
N GLY A 241 -14.09 -14.62 0.55
CA GLY A 241 -15.18 -13.66 0.37
C GLY A 241 -15.46 -13.31 -1.10
N PHE A 242 -14.43 -13.18 -1.93
CA PHE A 242 -14.60 -12.88 -3.35
C PHE A 242 -15.03 -14.10 -4.17
N GLU A 243 -14.63 -15.31 -3.79
CA GLU A 243 -15.12 -16.55 -4.37
C GLU A 243 -16.61 -16.73 -4.09
N ASP A 244 -17.05 -16.53 -2.84
CA ASP A 244 -18.47 -16.58 -2.46
C ASP A 244 -19.29 -15.55 -3.24
N LEU A 245 -18.83 -14.29 -3.29
CA LEU A 245 -19.49 -13.24 -4.06
C LEU A 245 -19.56 -13.56 -5.56
N ALA A 246 -18.50 -14.13 -6.14
CA ALA A 246 -18.49 -14.52 -7.54
C ALA A 246 -19.49 -15.65 -7.84
N GLN A 247 -19.64 -16.60 -6.93
CA GLN A 247 -20.61 -17.70 -7.04
C GLN A 247 -22.05 -17.19 -6.89
N GLU A 248 -22.30 -16.29 -5.94
CA GLU A 248 -23.62 -15.69 -5.72
C GLU A 248 -24.09 -14.89 -6.93
N VAL A 249 -23.21 -14.04 -7.50
CA VAL A 249 -23.54 -13.26 -8.71
C VAL A 249 -23.86 -14.18 -9.89
N GLU A 250 -23.12 -15.28 -10.06
CA GLU A 250 -23.39 -16.25 -11.13
C GLU A 250 -24.69 -17.01 -10.89
N HIS A 251 -24.97 -17.42 -9.66
CA HIS A 251 -26.22 -18.09 -9.30
C HIS A 251 -27.45 -17.21 -9.55
N ASN A 252 -27.42 -15.96 -9.08
CA ASN A 252 -28.50 -15.00 -9.28
C ASN A 252 -28.74 -14.70 -10.77
N ARG A 253 -27.65 -14.65 -11.56
CA ARG A 253 -27.73 -14.49 -13.01
C ARG A 253 -28.42 -15.70 -13.67
N GLN A 254 -28.07 -16.93 -13.26
CA GLN A 254 -28.69 -18.15 -13.78
C GLN A 254 -30.19 -18.21 -13.45
N LEU A 255 -30.58 -17.87 -12.22
CA LEU A 255 -31.99 -17.81 -11.81
C LEU A 255 -32.78 -16.81 -12.65
N ARG A 256 -32.22 -15.62 -12.91
CA ARG A 256 -32.86 -14.61 -13.76
C ARG A 256 -33.08 -15.09 -15.19
N VAL A 257 -32.09 -15.77 -15.78
CA VAL A 257 -32.21 -16.34 -17.13
C VAL A 257 -33.29 -17.43 -17.15
N ALA A 258 -33.32 -18.30 -16.13
CA ALA A 258 -34.30 -19.38 -16.04
C ALA A 258 -35.76 -18.91 -15.84
N HIS A 259 -35.96 -17.76 -15.19
CA HIS A 259 -37.29 -17.18 -14.91
C HIS A 259 -37.74 -16.14 -15.96
N GLN A 260 -36.98 -15.95 -17.05
CA GLN A 260 -37.37 -15.04 -18.12
C GLN A 260 -38.48 -15.71 -18.97
N PRO A 261 -39.68 -15.11 -19.09
CA PRO A 261 -40.80 -15.76 -19.78
C PRO A 261 -40.49 -15.99 -21.27
N PRO A 262 -40.95 -17.10 -21.85
CA PRO A 262 -40.73 -17.41 -23.26
C PRO A 262 -41.59 -16.48 -24.13
N GLY A 263 -41.04 -15.32 -24.50
CA GLY A 263 -41.78 -14.33 -25.31
C GLY A 263 -40.97 -13.20 -25.94
N GLU A 264 -39.71 -12.96 -25.56
CA GLU A 264 -38.92 -11.82 -26.06
C GLU A 264 -37.73 -12.25 -26.96
N LEU A 265 -37.83 -13.36 -27.68
CA LEU A 265 -36.78 -13.80 -28.64
C LEU A 265 -37.08 -13.53 -30.11
N HIS A 266 -38.22 -12.90 -30.43
CA HIS A 266 -38.55 -12.48 -31.80
C HIS A 266 -39.16 -11.08 -31.80
N GLY A 267 -38.39 -10.10 -32.27
CA GLY A 267 -38.76 -8.71 -32.49
C GLY A 267 -37.59 -7.96 -33.09
#